data_AF-A0AAV2T7J4-F1
#
_entry.id   AF-A0AAV2T7J4-F1
#
_cell.length_a   1.000
_cell.length_b   1.000
_cell.length_c   1.000
_cell.angle_alpha   90.00
_cell.angle_beta   90.00
_cell.angle_gamma   90.00
#
_symmetry.space_group_name_H-M   'P 1'
#
loop_
_entity.id
_entity.type
_entity.pdbx_description
1 polymer ?
#
loop_
_entity_poly.entity_id
_entity_poly.type
_entity_poly.pdbx_seq_one_letter_code
_entity_poly.pdbx_strand_id
1 'polypeptide(L)'
;MVMPTVKVNGSNEEMLTAACEQFLGTSKNEIREIAQETLEGHQRAIMGNMTVEEIYKDRKKFSKAVFEVASSDLVNMWISVVSYTLKDIKDEEGYLHSLGLARTAQVKCDARIGEAEARRDSGIKEALAEQQRVAGRLLNDIEIAKAKRDLELKDAACEKEIQARKAESDLASELQYELQVKHQE
;
A
#
# COMPACT_ATOMS: atom_id res chain seq x y z
N MET A 1 34.29 0.54 12.66
CA MET A 1 35.31 1.62 12.73
C MET A 1 34.61 2.97 12.61
N VAL A 2 34.62 3.76 13.68
CA VAL A 2 34.04 5.10 13.74
C VAL A 2 35.04 6.11 13.16
N MET A 3 34.56 7.26 12.65
CA MET A 3 35.43 8.42 12.37
C MET A 3 34.90 9.65 13.12
N PRO A 4 35.36 9.90 14.36
CA PRO A 4 35.02 11.13 15.04
C PRO A 4 35.81 12.30 14.46
N THR A 5 35.15 13.46 14.37
CA THR A 5 35.85 14.73 14.13
C THR A 5 35.92 15.47 15.46
N VAL A 6 37.14 15.72 15.94
CA VAL A 6 37.38 16.40 17.23
C VAL A 6 38.19 17.68 17.01
N LYS A 7 37.96 18.67 17.87
CA LYS A 7 38.70 19.93 17.92
C LYS A 7 39.13 20.21 19.36
N VAL A 8 40.26 20.90 19.55
CA VAL A 8 40.62 21.44 20.86
C VAL A 8 39.68 22.59 21.20
N ASN A 9 39.20 22.62 22.44
CA ASN A 9 38.25 23.63 22.88
C ASN A 9 38.97 24.97 23.16
N GLY A 10 38.93 25.88 22.19
CA GLY A 10 39.49 27.23 22.29
C GLY A 10 38.46 28.32 22.56
N SER A 11 37.28 27.98 23.10
CA SER A 11 36.20 28.94 23.30
C SER A 11 36.45 29.95 24.44
N ASN A 12 37.34 29.63 25.38
CA ASN A 12 37.76 30.52 26.46
C ASN A 12 39.28 30.37 26.68
N GLU A 13 39.93 31.44 27.13
CA GLU A 13 41.39 31.52 27.34
C GLU A 13 41.85 30.54 28.43
N GLU A 14 41.03 30.32 29.46
CA GLU A 14 41.26 29.31 30.50
C GLU A 14 41.23 27.87 29.94
N MET A 15 40.25 27.56 29.08
CA MET A 15 40.13 26.23 28.47
C MET A 15 41.28 25.95 27.50
N LEU A 16 41.70 26.97 26.75
CA LEU A 16 42.84 26.87 25.85
C LEU A 16 44.15 26.65 26.62
N THR A 17 44.33 27.35 27.74
CA THR A 17 45.52 27.20 28.60
C THR A 17 45.57 25.80 29.19
N ALA A 18 44.47 25.30 29.75
CA ALA A 18 44.38 23.96 30.31
C ALA A 18 44.55 22.85 29.25
N ALA A 19 44.01 23.05 28.04
CA ALA A 19 44.26 22.14 26.91
C ALA A 19 45.74 22.14 26.49
N CYS A 20 46.36 23.32 26.43
CA CYS A 20 47.79 23.45 26.12
C CYS A 20 48.66 22.77 27.16
N GLU A 21 48.33 22.86 28.46
CA GLU A 21 49.01 22.14 29.54
C GLU A 21 48.84 20.63 29.42
N GLN A 22 47.60 20.17 29.18
CA GLN A 22 47.27 18.75 29.05
C GLN A 22 47.96 18.08 27.84
N PHE A 23 48.09 18.81 26.74
CA PHE A 23 48.65 18.29 25.48
C PHE A 23 50.09 18.74 25.24
N LEU A 24 50.73 19.44 26.19
CA LEU A 24 52.11 19.90 26.04
C LEU A 24 53.05 18.70 25.90
N GLY A 25 53.81 18.65 24.80
CA GLY A 25 54.71 17.53 24.52
C GLY A 25 54.04 16.26 23.99
N THR A 26 52.71 16.26 23.85
CA THR A 26 51.96 15.14 23.24
C THR A 26 51.85 15.36 21.73
N SER A 27 52.07 14.30 20.95
CA SER A 27 51.91 14.34 19.51
C SER A 27 50.44 14.38 19.10
N LYS A 28 50.15 14.89 17.90
CA LYS A 28 48.78 14.87 17.35
C LYS A 28 48.20 13.46 17.23
N ASN A 29 49.05 12.44 17.06
CA ASN A 29 48.64 11.05 16.97
C ASN A 29 48.19 10.51 18.33
N GLU A 30 48.94 10.79 19.40
CA GLU A 30 48.56 10.38 20.76
C GLU A 30 47.26 11.06 21.20
N ILE A 31 47.06 12.35 20.90
CA ILE A 31 45.78 13.05 21.21
C ILE A 31 44.62 12.39 20.46
N ARG A 32 44.85 11.98 19.20
CA ARG A 32 43.86 11.27 18.41
C ARG A 32 43.56 9.89 18.98
N GLU A 33 44.57 9.15 19.41
CA GLU A 33 44.43 7.83 20.02
C GLU A 33 43.63 7.90 21.33
N ILE A 34 43.98 8.83 22.21
CA ILE A 34 43.24 9.07 23.47
C ILE A 34 41.76 9.39 23.16
N ALA A 35 41.51 10.33 22.24
CA ALA A 35 40.14 10.68 21.87
C ALA A 35 39.38 9.50 21.26
N GLN A 36 40.05 8.66 20.47
CA GLN A 36 39.46 7.47 19.86
C GLN A 36 39.17 6.38 20.89
N GLU A 37 40.08 6.11 21.81
CA GLU A 37 39.94 5.10 22.87
C GLU A 37 38.79 5.45 23.82
N THR A 38 38.69 6.71 24.25
CA THR A 38 37.56 7.20 25.06
C THR A 38 36.23 6.99 24.34
N LEU A 39 36.17 7.33 23.04
CA LEU A 39 34.97 7.15 22.24
C LEU A 39 34.58 5.69 22.05
N GLU A 40 35.56 4.81 21.80
CA GLU A 40 35.37 3.38 21.65
C GLU A 40 34.93 2.73 22.98
N GLY A 41 35.46 3.21 24.11
CA GLY A 41 35.04 2.81 25.45
C GLY A 41 33.56 3.11 25.69
N HIS A 42 33.13 4.34 25.43
CA HIS A 42 31.72 4.72 25.52
C HIS A 42 30.84 3.98 24.52
N GLN A 43 31.31 3.80 23.29
CA GLN A 43 30.59 3.02 22.29
C GLN A 43 30.34 1.59 22.79
N ARG A 44 31.35 0.93 23.35
CA ARG A 44 31.25 -0.43 23.91
C ARG A 44 30.28 -0.49 25.09
N ALA A 45 30.30 0.51 25.97
CA ALA A 45 29.38 0.59 27.10
C ALA A 45 27.91 0.73 26.65
N ILE A 46 27.62 1.61 25.68
CA ILE A 46 26.27 1.77 25.14
C ILE A 46 25.81 0.53 24.39
N MET A 47 26.71 -0.14 23.65
CA MET A 47 26.41 -1.43 23.02
C MET A 47 26.04 -2.52 24.02
N GLY A 48 26.56 -2.48 25.26
CA GLY A 48 26.19 -3.42 26.31
C GLY A 48 24.76 -3.26 26.84
N ASN A 49 24.17 -2.07 26.69
CA ASN A 49 22.82 -1.76 27.17
C ASN A 49 21.74 -1.81 26.08
N MET A 50 22.12 -1.91 24.81
CA MET A 50 21.19 -1.93 23.67
C MET A 50 21.26 -3.27 22.94
N THR A 51 20.12 -3.71 22.41
CA THR A 51 20.07 -4.91 21.56
C THR A 51 20.61 -4.61 20.15
N VAL A 52 21.11 -5.65 19.46
CA VAL A 52 21.64 -5.52 18.09
C VAL A 52 20.57 -4.97 17.14
N GLU A 53 19.31 -5.35 17.35
CA GLU A 53 18.15 -4.89 16.58
C GLU A 53 17.86 -3.42 16.80
N GLU A 54 17.96 -2.91 18.04
CA GLU A 54 17.74 -1.50 18.33
C GLU A 54 18.80 -0.63 17.69
N ILE A 55 20.06 -1.06 17.76
CA ILE A 55 21.19 -0.35 17.12
C ILE A 55 21.00 -0.36 15.60
N TYR A 56 20.57 -1.48 15.03
CA TYR A 56 20.36 -1.60 13.59
C TYR A 56 19.15 -0.79 13.09
N LYS A 57 18.04 -0.80 13.82
CA LYS A 57 16.80 -0.06 13.48
C LYS A 57 16.97 1.45 13.66
N ASP A 58 17.63 1.89 14.73
CA ASP A 58 17.80 3.31 15.04
C ASP A 58 19.27 3.68 15.33
N ARG A 59 20.03 3.72 14.24
CA ARG A 59 21.44 4.14 14.27
C ARG A 59 21.62 5.57 14.76
N LYS A 60 20.64 6.44 14.56
CA LYS A 60 20.70 7.85 15.00
C LYS A 60 20.60 7.95 16.50
N LYS A 61 19.67 7.21 17.12
CA LYS A 61 19.53 7.14 18.57
C LYS A 61 20.80 6.61 19.23
N PHE A 62 21.36 5.52 18.71
CA PHE A 62 22.64 4.99 19.18
C PHE A 62 23.76 6.04 19.06
N SER A 63 23.92 6.64 17.88
CA SER A 63 24.96 7.65 17.62
C SER A 63 24.82 8.86 18.54
N LYS A 64 23.59 9.30 18.82
CA LYS A 64 23.31 10.40 19.73
C LYS A 64 23.66 10.04 21.17
N ALA A 65 23.30 8.85 21.64
CA ALA A 65 23.62 8.39 22.99
C ALA A 65 25.14 8.29 23.22
N VAL A 66 25.88 7.72 22.27
CA VAL A 66 27.35 7.66 22.34
C VAL A 66 27.95 9.08 22.31
N PHE A 67 27.45 9.94 21.43
CA PHE A 67 27.91 11.32 21.34
C PHE A 67 27.68 12.10 22.63
N GLU A 68 26.51 11.97 23.27
CA GLU A 68 26.15 12.71 24.48
C GLU A 68 27.04 12.33 25.67
N VAL A 69 27.22 11.02 25.90
CA VAL A 69 28.07 10.52 27.00
C VAL A 69 29.54 10.85 26.74
N ALA A 70 30.03 10.58 25.53
CA ALA A 70 31.44 10.81 25.22
C ALA A 70 31.81 12.30 25.10
N SER A 71 30.88 13.16 24.67
CA SER A 71 31.13 14.60 24.63
C SER A 71 31.34 15.17 26.02
N SER A 72 30.59 14.69 27.03
CA SER A 72 30.80 15.14 28.41
C SER A 72 32.19 14.79 28.94
N ASP A 73 32.70 13.60 28.60
CA ASP A 73 34.00 13.14 29.09
C ASP A 73 35.16 13.80 28.32
N LEU A 74 35.03 13.92 27.00
CA LEU A 74 36.03 14.60 26.17
C LEU A 74 36.14 16.10 26.49
N VAL A 75 35.04 16.75 26.92
CA VAL A 75 35.09 18.13 27.40
C VAL A 75 35.97 18.27 28.65
N ASN A 76 35.98 17.28 29.54
CA ASN A 76 36.90 17.27 30.70
C ASN A 76 38.37 17.13 30.28
N MET A 77 38.63 16.57 29.09
CA MET A 77 39.95 16.54 28.46
C MET A 77 40.21 17.76 27.55
N TRP A 78 39.33 18.76 27.59
CA TRP A 78 39.39 19.97 26.74
C TRP A 78 39.29 19.68 25.23
N ILE A 79 38.70 18.55 24.86
CA ILE A 79 38.40 18.14 23.50
C ILE A 79 36.91 18.31 23.23
N SER A 80 36.56 19.02 22.16
CA SER A 80 35.18 19.10 21.66
C SER A 80 34.98 18.16 20.49
N VAL A 81 33.93 17.34 20.56
CA VAL A 81 33.51 16.51 19.42
C VAL A 81 32.64 17.36 18.48
N VAL A 82 33.05 17.48 17.22
CA VAL A 82 32.31 18.21 16.18
C VAL A 82 31.21 17.34 15.59
N SER A 83 31.51 16.06 15.34
CA SER A 83 30.55 15.11 14.79
C SER A 83 30.96 13.66 15.06
N TYR A 84 29.96 12.81 15.20
CA TYR A 84 30.09 11.35 15.31
C TYR A 84 29.20 10.70 14.26
N THR A 85 29.81 9.89 13.38
CA THR A 85 29.08 9.12 12.37
C THR A 85 29.48 7.65 12.47
N LEU A 86 28.48 6.80 12.70
CA LEU A 86 28.64 5.36 12.63
C LEU A 86 28.78 4.92 11.17
N LYS A 87 29.88 4.23 10.83
CA LYS A 87 30.11 3.75 9.46
C LYS A 87 29.30 2.51 9.13
N ASP A 88 29.65 1.38 9.76
CA ASP A 88 29.08 0.10 9.41
C ASP A 88 28.95 -0.79 10.66
N ILE A 89 27.93 -1.63 10.68
CA ILE A 89 27.68 -2.63 11.72
C ILE A 89 27.72 -3.96 11.01
N LYS A 90 28.70 -4.79 11.37
CA LYS A 90 28.88 -6.13 10.85
C LYS A 90 28.86 -7.10 12.02
N ASP A 91 28.39 -8.30 11.75
CA ASP A 91 28.51 -9.42 12.65
C ASP A 91 29.26 -10.55 11.94
N GLU A 92 29.97 -11.39 12.69
CA GLU A 92 30.82 -12.46 12.15
C GLU A 92 30.03 -13.74 11.83
N GLU A 93 28.89 -13.96 12.52
CA GLU A 93 28.07 -15.17 12.48
C GLU A 93 26.88 -15.08 11.50
N GLY A 94 26.74 -13.96 10.78
CA GLY A 94 25.67 -13.70 9.83
C GLY A 94 24.29 -13.45 10.44
N TYR A 95 24.19 -13.14 11.74
CA TYR A 95 22.93 -12.83 12.41
C TYR A 95 22.10 -11.75 11.70
N LEU A 96 22.74 -10.63 11.36
CA LEU A 96 22.09 -9.50 10.68
C LEU A 96 21.61 -9.88 9.28
N HIS A 97 22.37 -10.74 8.59
CA HIS A 97 21.97 -11.27 7.29
C HIS A 97 20.72 -12.13 7.39
N SER A 98 20.68 -13.07 8.35
CA SER A 98 19.51 -13.92 8.59
C SER A 98 18.27 -13.12 9.03
N LEU A 99 18.44 -12.08 9.86
CA LEU A 99 17.35 -11.18 10.25
C LEU A 99 16.74 -10.46 9.02
N GLY A 100 17.60 -10.00 8.11
CA GLY A 100 17.17 -9.38 6.85
C GLY A 100 16.42 -10.35 5.94
N LEU A 101 16.89 -11.60 5.84
CA LEU A 101 16.23 -12.64 5.04
C LEU A 101 14.83 -12.97 5.58
N ALA A 102 14.70 -13.16 6.89
CA ALA A 102 13.41 -13.43 7.53
C ALA A 102 12.42 -12.29 7.30
N ARG A 103 12.87 -11.03 7.46
CA ARG A 103 12.03 -9.86 7.21
C ARG A 103 11.61 -9.75 5.74
N THR A 104 12.53 -10.01 4.82
CA THR A 104 12.24 -9.99 3.38
C THR A 104 11.23 -11.08 3.00
N ALA A 105 11.37 -12.29 3.56
CA ALA A 105 10.45 -13.39 3.34
C ALA A 105 9.04 -13.06 3.88
N GLN A 106 8.96 -12.44 5.06
CA GLN A 106 7.71 -11.98 5.64
C GLN A 106 7.01 -10.96 4.74
N VAL A 107 7.71 -9.91 4.31
CA VAL A 107 7.15 -8.88 3.41
C VAL A 107 6.66 -9.48 2.08
N LYS A 108 7.41 -10.44 1.51
CA LYS A 108 6.98 -11.16 0.30
C LYS A 108 5.76 -12.05 0.55
N CYS A 109 5.62 -12.61 1.75
CA CYS A 109 4.44 -13.39 2.13
C CYS A 109 3.22 -12.48 2.24
N ASP A 110 3.34 -11.38 2.97
CA ASP A 110 2.27 -10.40 3.16
C ASP A 110 1.80 -9.82 1.82
N ALA A 111 2.74 -9.51 0.91
CA ALA A 111 2.42 -9.06 -0.45
C ALA A 111 1.62 -10.11 -1.23
N ARG A 112 2.01 -11.39 -1.17
CA ARG A 112 1.27 -12.49 -1.84
C ARG A 112 -0.11 -12.71 -1.24
N ILE A 113 -0.26 -12.57 0.07
CA ILE A 113 -1.56 -12.65 0.75
C ILE A 113 -2.46 -11.51 0.27
N GLY A 114 -1.94 -10.27 0.26
CA GLY A 114 -2.68 -9.11 -0.23
C GLY A 114 -3.10 -9.23 -1.70
N GLU A 115 -2.24 -9.77 -2.56
CA GLU A 115 -2.58 -10.03 -3.98
C GLU A 115 -3.69 -11.09 -4.10
N ALA A 116 -3.59 -12.18 -3.33
CA ALA A 116 -4.59 -13.25 -3.35
C ALA A 116 -5.97 -12.77 -2.83
N GLU A 117 -5.98 -11.95 -1.78
CA GLU A 117 -7.19 -11.32 -1.26
C GLU A 117 -7.81 -10.35 -2.26
N ALA A 118 -7.00 -9.46 -2.84
CA ALA A 118 -7.46 -8.53 -3.87
C ALA A 118 -8.04 -9.26 -5.09
N ARG A 119 -7.40 -10.36 -5.53
CA ARG A 119 -7.90 -11.19 -6.64
C ARG A 119 -9.22 -11.88 -6.29
N ARG A 120 -9.36 -12.40 -5.08
CA ARG A 120 -10.61 -13.01 -4.59
C ARG A 120 -11.74 -11.98 -4.59
N ASP A 121 -11.50 -10.82 -4.00
CA ASP A 121 -12.50 -9.76 -3.88
C ASP A 121 -12.91 -9.20 -5.24
N SER A 122 -11.95 -9.04 -6.16
CA SER A 122 -12.23 -8.68 -7.55
C SER A 122 -13.12 -9.73 -8.23
N GLY A 123 -12.80 -11.01 -8.08
CA GLY A 123 -13.59 -12.10 -8.68
C GLY A 123 -15.02 -12.17 -8.14
N ILE A 124 -15.22 -11.92 -6.83
CA ILE A 124 -16.56 -11.87 -6.23
C ILE A 124 -17.35 -10.68 -6.80
N LYS A 125 -16.73 -9.50 -6.90
CA LYS A 125 -17.39 -8.31 -7.46
C LYS A 125 -17.74 -8.50 -8.93
N GLU A 126 -16.86 -9.12 -9.71
CA GLU A 126 -17.10 -9.44 -11.11
C GLU A 126 -18.25 -10.43 -11.28
N ALA A 127 -18.26 -11.51 -10.49
CA ALA A 127 -19.35 -12.50 -10.52
C ALA A 127 -20.71 -11.87 -10.13
N LEU A 128 -20.72 -10.99 -9.12
CA LEU A 128 -21.93 -10.28 -8.72
C LEU A 128 -22.42 -9.32 -9.82
N ALA A 129 -21.50 -8.57 -10.43
CA ALA A 129 -21.83 -7.68 -11.54
C ALA A 129 -22.39 -8.45 -12.74
N GLU A 130 -21.81 -9.61 -13.07
CA GLU A 130 -22.29 -10.47 -14.14
C GLU A 130 -23.66 -11.05 -13.82
N GLN A 131 -23.89 -11.52 -12.60
CA GLN A 131 -25.19 -12.00 -12.15
C GLN A 131 -26.27 -10.92 -12.30
N GLN A 132 -25.98 -9.69 -11.87
CA GLN A 132 -26.90 -8.56 -12.02
C GLN A 132 -27.16 -8.22 -13.49
N ARG A 133 -26.11 -8.23 -14.32
CA ARG A 133 -26.22 -7.98 -15.76
C ARG A 133 -27.11 -9.01 -16.45
N VAL A 134 -26.91 -10.30 -16.17
CA VAL A 134 -27.72 -11.40 -16.74
C VAL A 134 -29.15 -11.32 -16.23
N ALA A 135 -29.37 -11.08 -14.94
CA ALA A 135 -30.71 -10.93 -14.38
C ALA A 135 -31.47 -9.77 -15.05
N GLY A 136 -30.84 -8.61 -15.22
CA GLY A 136 -31.42 -7.47 -15.93
C GLY A 136 -31.77 -7.78 -17.39
N ARG A 137 -30.90 -8.53 -18.09
CA ARG A 137 -31.17 -8.98 -19.46
C ARG A 137 -32.39 -9.91 -19.53
N LEU A 138 -32.45 -10.90 -18.64
CA LEU A 138 -33.58 -11.85 -18.60
C LEU A 138 -34.90 -11.14 -18.29
N LEU A 139 -34.90 -10.16 -17.38
CA LEU A 139 -36.09 -9.35 -17.10
C LEU A 139 -36.54 -8.57 -18.34
N ASN A 140 -35.62 -7.93 -19.05
CA ASN A 140 -35.94 -7.24 -20.31
C ASN A 140 -36.49 -8.22 -21.36
N ASP A 141 -35.88 -9.40 -21.51
CA ASP A 141 -36.34 -10.41 -22.47
C ASP A 141 -37.75 -10.92 -22.14
N ILE A 142 -38.07 -11.10 -20.85
CA ILE A 142 -39.43 -11.44 -20.38
C ILE A 142 -40.43 -10.35 -20.75
N GLU A 143 -40.10 -9.08 -20.53
CA GLU A 143 -41.00 -7.96 -20.84
C GLU A 143 -41.22 -7.81 -22.35
N ILE A 144 -40.17 -7.98 -23.17
CA ILE A 144 -40.28 -8.02 -24.63
C ILE A 144 -41.18 -9.18 -25.08
N ALA A 145 -41.01 -10.38 -24.50
CA ALA A 145 -41.82 -11.54 -24.84
C ALA A 145 -43.29 -11.36 -24.44
N LYS A 146 -43.58 -10.74 -23.30
CA LYS A 146 -44.94 -10.37 -22.90
C LYS A 146 -45.55 -9.36 -23.88
N ALA A 147 -44.83 -8.28 -24.19
CA ALA A 147 -45.31 -7.25 -25.12
C ALA A 147 -45.62 -7.84 -26.51
N LYS A 148 -44.79 -8.76 -27.01
CA LYS A 148 -45.04 -9.47 -28.27
C LYS A 148 -46.30 -10.34 -28.20
N ARG A 149 -46.48 -11.12 -27.13
CA ARG A 149 -47.69 -11.93 -26.92
C ARG A 149 -48.94 -11.05 -26.89
N ASP A 150 -48.90 -9.94 -26.16
CA ASP A 150 -50.05 -9.04 -26.02
C ASP A 150 -50.40 -8.36 -27.35
N LEU A 151 -49.39 -8.04 -28.16
CA LEU A 151 -49.58 -7.53 -29.52
C LEU A 151 -50.24 -8.59 -30.42
N GLU A 152 -49.72 -9.82 -30.46
CA GLU A 152 -50.31 -10.92 -31.25
C GLU A 152 -51.76 -11.23 -30.83
N LEU A 153 -52.07 -11.18 -29.53
CA LEU A 153 -53.45 -11.37 -29.05
C LEU A 153 -54.39 -10.26 -29.52
N LYS A 154 -53.93 -9.00 -29.51
CA LYS A 154 -54.72 -7.86 -30.00
C LYS A 154 -54.92 -7.92 -31.50
N ASP A 155 -53.89 -8.30 -32.25
CA ASP A 155 -53.95 -8.46 -33.71
C ASP A 155 -54.95 -9.57 -34.08
N ALA A 156 -54.86 -10.73 -33.43
CA ALA A 156 -55.81 -11.83 -33.64
C ALA A 156 -57.26 -11.44 -33.27
N ALA A 157 -57.46 -10.67 -32.21
CA ALA A 157 -58.78 -10.16 -31.84
C ALA A 157 -59.35 -9.19 -32.88
N CYS A 158 -58.51 -8.26 -33.37
CA CYS A 158 -58.88 -7.31 -34.42
C CYS A 158 -59.23 -8.03 -35.73
N GLU A 159 -58.42 -9.02 -36.12
CA GLU A 159 -58.67 -9.81 -37.33
C GLU A 159 -59.97 -10.62 -37.24
N LYS A 160 -60.26 -11.21 -36.07
CA LYS A 160 -61.54 -11.88 -35.82
C LYS A 160 -62.73 -10.92 -35.97
N GLU A 161 -62.62 -9.70 -35.46
CA GLU A 161 -63.68 -8.69 -35.60
C GLU A 161 -63.86 -8.23 -37.06
N ILE A 162 -62.75 -8.03 -37.78
CA ILE A 162 -62.78 -7.72 -39.22
C ILE A 162 -63.44 -8.85 -40.02
N GLN A 163 -63.07 -10.11 -39.75
CA GLN A 163 -63.66 -11.27 -40.43
C GLN A 163 -65.15 -11.42 -40.13
N ALA A 164 -65.58 -11.20 -38.88
CA ALA A 164 -66.99 -11.23 -38.51
C ALA A 164 -67.81 -10.18 -39.28
N ARG A 165 -67.33 -8.92 -39.31
CA ARG A 165 -68.00 -7.84 -40.06
C ARG A 165 -68.01 -8.08 -41.57
N LYS A 166 -66.94 -8.66 -42.13
CA LYS A 166 -66.91 -9.05 -43.55
C LYS A 166 -67.95 -10.14 -43.84
N ALA A 167 -67.99 -11.20 -43.05
CA ALA A 167 -68.97 -12.27 -43.21
C ALA A 167 -70.41 -11.76 -43.09
N GLU A 168 -70.70 -10.85 -42.14
CA GLU A 168 -72.01 -10.19 -42.03
C GLU A 168 -72.33 -9.35 -43.27
N SER A 169 -71.36 -8.59 -43.79
CA SER A 169 -71.52 -7.79 -45.00
C SER A 169 -71.78 -8.66 -46.23
N ASP A 170 -71.03 -9.74 -46.40
CA ASP A 170 -71.16 -10.66 -47.53
C ASP A 170 -72.54 -11.34 -47.50
N LEU A 171 -72.98 -11.80 -46.32
CA LEU A 171 -74.30 -12.42 -46.13
C LEU A 171 -75.44 -11.43 -46.37
N ALA A 172 -75.28 -10.16 -45.98
CA ALA A 172 -76.25 -9.10 -46.27
C ALA A 172 -76.31 -8.76 -47.76
N SER A 173 -75.16 -8.71 -48.45
CA SER A 173 -75.09 -8.51 -49.90
C SER A 173 -75.75 -9.66 -50.66
N GLU A 174 -75.53 -10.90 -50.25
CA GLU A 174 -76.14 -12.08 -50.89
C GLU A 174 -77.66 -12.12 -50.67
N LEU A 175 -78.13 -11.79 -49.47
CA LEU A 175 -79.57 -11.68 -49.17
C LEU A 175 -80.25 -10.58 -50.01
N GLN A 176 -79.58 -9.43 -50.21
CA GLN A 176 -80.09 -8.36 -51.07
C GLN A 176 -80.19 -8.78 -52.53
N TYR A 177 -79.21 -9.54 -53.02
CA TYR A 177 -79.22 -10.08 -54.37
C TYR A 177 -80.38 -11.07 -54.58
N GLU A 178 -80.59 -12.01 -53.66
CA GLU A 178 -81.73 -12.95 -53.73
C GLU A 178 -83.09 -12.24 -53.70
N LEU A 179 -83.24 -11.19 -52.88
CA LEU A 179 -84.46 -10.39 -52.82
C LEU A 179 -84.73 -9.63 -54.13
N GLN A 180 -83.70 -9.13 -54.80
CA GLN A 180 -83.85 -8.49 -56.12
C GLN A 180 -84.26 -9.48 -57.20
N VAL A 181 -83.67 -10.68 -57.22
CA VAL A 181 -84.01 -11.73 -58.19
C VAL A 181 -85.44 -12.20 -57.99
N LYS A 182 -85.90 -12.43 -56.75
CA LYS A 182 -87.30 -12.78 -56.46
C LYS A 182 -88.32 -11.70 -56.79
N HIS A 183 -87.92 -10.45 -56.87
CA HIS A 183 -88.82 -9.34 -57.25
C HIS A 183 -88.99 -9.20 -58.77
N GLN A 184 -88.23 -9.95 -59.58
CA GLN A 184 -88.29 -9.94 -61.04
C GLN A 184 -89.01 -11.15 -61.68
N GLU A 185 -89.49 -12.11 -60.88
CA GLU A 185 -90.44 -13.16 -61.28
C GLU A 185 -91.89 -12.75 -60.96
#